data_AF-A0AA92TPC3-F1
#
_entry.id   AF-A0AA92TPC3-F1
#
_cell.length_a   1.000
_cell.length_b   1.000
_cell.length_c   1.000
_cell.angle_alpha   90.00
_cell.angle_beta   90.00
_cell.angle_gamma   90.00
#
_symmetry.space_group_name_H-M   'P 1'
#
loop_
_entity.id
_entity.type
_entity.pdbx_description
1 polymer ?
#
loop_
_entity_poly.entity_id
_entity_poly.type
_entity_poly.pdbx_seq_one_letter_code
_entity_poly.pdbx_strand_id
1 'polypeptide(L)'
;MVDSPYITSVKYMEKELFVDNQCEEDEFPVLLMDWVDGETMEAYIAANYHNQSAMSLLCYRFGKMAAWLRSQSFAHGDVKPDNIIIRPDGSLTLVDYDGMFVSSMKGCKSPTIGTKDFSHPLRTMDDFDETIDDFSLASIALSLKAISMNSTLLDTCGASDRLLFSENDYRNPSNSKVISALQELMCDKDFCTLYSLFMLALARKELSACSFRLFIGEKPNINSLFEDLSTDFTEEELEEAFVDEWGVKYSKDGRKLLKVPEELDGTYSVKKGTKIICDSAFCCCGFLSSVVIPDSVTSIGYNAFYDCRSLSNIIFPNSVTNIGGGAFWLCCLLTSIVIPNSVVSIEEYTFMDCCSLLNIVIPDSVTSIGGCAFSGCSSLTSIIIPNSVVSIEMSAFADCTSLSKIVIPDSVTSIGGSAFAGCSSLGEVVIPESVTSLGNHAFYECDNLPYNLKQELISRFGYELFLSPYQLPF
;
A
#
# COMPACT_ATOMS: atom_id res chain seq x y z
N MET A 1 3.07 13.23 -42.57
CA MET A 1 2.52 11.87 -42.39
C MET A 1 3.67 10.90 -42.43
N VAL A 2 4.15 10.52 -41.25
CA VAL A 2 4.79 9.23 -41.00
C VAL A 2 4.19 8.79 -39.67
N ASP A 3 3.11 8.01 -39.77
CA ASP A 3 2.62 7.20 -38.66
C ASP A 3 3.68 6.13 -38.39
N SER A 4 4.12 6.00 -37.14
CA SER A 4 4.85 4.82 -36.67
C SER A 4 4.29 4.39 -35.31
N PRO A 5 3.78 3.15 -35.18
CA PRO A 5 3.14 2.63 -33.98
C PRO A 5 4.17 1.89 -33.10
N TYR A 6 4.79 2.58 -32.15
CA TYR A 6 5.62 1.93 -31.11
C TYR A 6 5.48 2.57 -29.73
N ILE A 7 4.26 2.98 -29.37
CA ILE A 7 3.92 3.19 -27.96
C ILE A 7 3.13 1.97 -27.50
N THR A 8 3.85 0.95 -27.04
CA THR A 8 3.29 -0.12 -26.24
C THR A 8 3.41 0.33 -24.78
N SER A 9 2.29 0.70 -24.15
CA SER A 9 2.25 0.93 -22.71
C SER A 9 2.54 -0.39 -21.99
N VAL A 10 3.65 -0.48 -21.26
CA VAL A 10 3.99 -1.69 -20.49
C VAL A 10 3.67 -1.42 -19.02
N LYS A 11 2.71 -2.18 -18.49
CA LYS A 11 2.46 -2.31 -17.04
C LYS A 11 3.62 -3.11 -16.44
N TYR A 12 4.36 -2.56 -15.48
CA TYR A 12 5.32 -3.34 -14.71
C TYR A 12 4.72 -3.71 -13.34
N MET A 13 4.38 -4.99 -13.21
CA MET A 13 4.09 -5.62 -11.91
C MET A 13 5.31 -5.49 -10.98
N GLU A 14 5.05 -5.44 -9.67
CA GLU A 14 5.99 -5.41 -8.54
C GLU A 14 7.01 -6.57 -8.50
N LYS A 15 7.82 -6.72 -9.55
CA LYS A 15 8.97 -7.61 -9.56
C LYS A 15 10.18 -6.73 -9.34
N GLU A 16 10.84 -6.98 -8.21
CA GLU A 16 12.21 -6.55 -7.94
C GLU A 16 13.02 -6.59 -9.24
N LEU A 17 13.87 -5.59 -9.51
CA LEU A 17 14.88 -5.63 -10.56
C LEU A 17 15.67 -6.96 -10.47
N PHE A 18 15.17 -8.00 -11.14
CA PHE A 18 15.85 -9.24 -11.43
C PHE A 18 16.80 -8.90 -12.55
N VAL A 19 17.97 -8.38 -12.17
CA VAL A 19 19.16 -8.62 -12.98
C VAL A 19 19.64 -10.01 -12.58
N ASP A 20 18.89 -11.02 -13.02
CA ASP A 20 19.35 -12.40 -12.93
C ASP A 20 20.46 -12.58 -13.97
N ASN A 21 21.64 -13.00 -13.53
CA ASN A 21 22.81 -13.17 -14.37
C ASN A 21 22.81 -14.54 -15.08
N GLN A 22 21.65 -15.23 -15.13
CA GLN A 22 21.51 -16.57 -15.72
C GLN A 22 20.18 -16.82 -16.48
N CYS A 23 19.51 -15.81 -17.03
CA CYS A 23 18.32 -16.04 -17.86
C CYS A 23 18.69 -16.23 -19.35
N GLU A 24 18.62 -17.48 -19.83
CA GLU A 24 18.43 -17.80 -21.24
C GLU A 24 16.93 -17.64 -21.56
N GLU A 25 16.45 -16.42 -21.82
CA GLU A 25 15.22 -16.16 -22.59
C GLU A 25 15.16 -14.65 -22.93
N ASP A 26 14.82 -14.36 -24.20
CA ASP A 26 15.05 -13.10 -24.93
C ASP A 26 14.13 -11.91 -24.54
N GLU A 27 14.01 -11.56 -23.26
CA GLU A 27 13.37 -10.30 -22.85
C GLU A 27 14.21 -9.56 -21.80
N PHE A 28 15.00 -8.56 -22.25
CA PHE A 28 15.70 -7.63 -21.38
C PHE A 28 14.92 -6.29 -21.29
N PRO A 29 14.80 -5.69 -20.11
CA PRO A 29 13.93 -4.53 -19.89
C PRO A 29 14.44 -3.29 -20.61
N VAL A 30 13.54 -2.62 -21.32
CA VAL A 30 13.66 -1.21 -21.67
C VAL A 30 13.62 -0.43 -20.35
N LEU A 31 14.70 0.28 -20.02
CA LEU A 31 14.75 1.20 -18.87
C LEU A 31 13.88 2.44 -19.16
N LEU A 32 12.57 2.28 -19.13
CA LEU A 32 11.67 3.41 -18.85
C LEU A 32 11.85 3.75 -17.37
N MET A 33 12.22 5.00 -17.07
CA MET A 33 12.43 5.52 -15.71
C MET A 33 11.11 5.70 -14.94
N ASP A 34 10.20 4.75 -15.06
CA ASP A 34 8.99 4.65 -14.25
C ASP A 34 9.34 3.83 -13.00
N TRP A 35 10.04 4.47 -12.05
CA TRP A 35 10.49 3.84 -10.79
C TRP A 35 9.31 3.41 -9.89
N VAL A 36 8.13 3.97 -10.18
CA VAL A 36 6.79 3.70 -9.65
C VAL A 36 5.83 3.88 -10.82
N ASP A 37 4.80 3.03 -10.92
CA ASP A 37 3.88 2.93 -12.06
C ASP A 37 3.39 4.31 -12.55
N GLY A 38 3.98 4.82 -13.63
CA GLY A 38 3.63 6.10 -14.27
C GLY A 38 4.10 7.40 -13.59
N GLU A 39 5.04 7.36 -12.63
CA GLU A 39 5.58 8.55 -11.95
C GLU A 39 7.10 8.74 -12.18
N THR A 40 7.53 9.98 -12.47
CA THR A 40 8.96 10.32 -12.57
C THR A 40 9.63 10.21 -11.19
N MET A 41 10.95 9.96 -11.16
CA MET A 41 11.74 9.94 -9.91
C MET A 41 11.56 11.23 -9.08
N GLU A 42 11.24 12.32 -9.74
CA GLU A 42 11.07 13.66 -9.17
C GLU A 42 9.75 13.79 -8.42
N ALA A 43 8.64 13.38 -9.07
CA ALA A 43 7.33 13.32 -8.46
C ALA A 43 7.37 12.39 -7.25
N TYR A 44 8.08 11.27 -7.38
CA TYR A 44 8.27 10.34 -6.30
C TYR A 44 9.08 10.93 -5.13
N ILE A 45 10.23 11.57 -5.37
CA ILE A 45 11.01 12.22 -4.31
C ILE A 45 10.18 13.32 -3.65
N ALA A 46 9.54 14.20 -4.43
CA ALA A 46 8.73 15.29 -3.89
C ALA A 46 7.58 14.78 -2.99
N ALA A 47 6.94 13.67 -3.38
CA ALA A 47 5.85 13.07 -2.61
C ALA A 47 6.34 12.26 -1.39
N ASN A 48 7.60 11.78 -1.39
CA ASN A 48 8.04 10.76 -0.44
C ASN A 48 9.32 11.11 0.33
N TYR A 49 9.95 12.28 0.15
CA TYR A 49 11.27 12.55 0.75
C TYR A 49 11.26 12.56 2.29
N HIS A 50 10.12 12.82 2.92
CA HIS A 50 9.95 12.67 4.37
C HIS A 50 9.73 11.21 4.82
N ASN A 51 9.39 10.29 3.91
CA ASN A 51 9.26 8.87 4.21
C ASN A 51 10.62 8.17 4.06
N GLN A 52 11.27 7.94 5.21
CA GLN A 52 12.59 7.32 5.31
C GLN A 52 12.66 5.97 4.58
N SER A 53 11.64 5.12 4.69
CA SER A 53 11.64 3.78 4.09
C SER A 53 11.51 3.84 2.56
N ALA A 54 10.65 4.71 2.04
CA ALA A 54 10.49 4.99 0.61
C ALA A 54 11.80 5.53 -0.01
N MET A 55 12.45 6.47 0.67
CA MET A 55 13.73 7.03 0.23
C MET A 55 14.88 6.02 0.36
N SER A 56 14.87 5.17 1.37
CA SER A 56 15.87 4.09 1.53
C SER A 56 15.75 3.07 0.39
N LEU A 57 14.53 2.70 0.02
CA LEU A 57 14.29 1.80 -1.12
C LEU A 57 14.66 2.45 -2.44
N LEU A 58 14.34 3.74 -2.65
CA LEU A 58 14.77 4.49 -3.82
C LEU A 58 16.29 4.52 -3.93
N CYS A 59 16.99 4.82 -2.84
CA CYS A 59 18.45 4.79 -2.79
C CYS A 59 19.01 3.41 -3.17
N TYR A 60 18.44 2.33 -2.61
CA TYR A 60 18.85 0.96 -2.93
C TYR A 60 18.65 0.62 -4.41
N ARG A 61 17.48 0.95 -4.97
CA ARG A 61 17.15 0.72 -6.39
C ARG A 61 18.07 1.54 -7.31
N PHE A 62 18.32 2.80 -6.97
CA PHE A 62 19.28 3.66 -7.68
C PHE A 62 20.69 3.06 -7.66
N GLY A 63 21.16 2.61 -6.48
CA GLY A 63 22.47 1.98 -6.32
C GLY A 63 22.65 0.72 -7.19
N LYS A 64 21.61 -0.12 -7.28
CA LYS A 64 21.60 -1.27 -8.20
C LYS A 64 21.69 -0.86 -9.67
N MET A 65 20.92 0.15 -10.08
CA MET A 65 20.99 0.68 -11.45
C MET A 65 22.38 1.24 -11.75
N ALA A 66 22.92 2.08 -10.87
CA ALA A 66 24.26 2.66 -11.01
C ALA A 66 25.33 1.57 -11.15
N ALA A 67 25.27 0.52 -10.32
CA ALA A 67 26.19 -0.61 -10.39
C ALA A 67 26.07 -1.39 -11.70
N TRP A 68 24.84 -1.59 -12.20
CA TRP A 68 24.61 -2.28 -13.47
C TRP A 68 25.11 -1.46 -14.65
N LEU A 69 24.74 -0.18 -14.75
CA LEU A 69 25.15 0.72 -15.83
C LEU A 69 26.66 0.78 -15.98
N ARG A 70 27.37 0.91 -14.86
CA ARG A 70 28.83 0.94 -14.83
C ARG A 70 29.52 -0.37 -15.23
N SER A 71 28.78 -1.48 -15.25
CA SER A 71 29.29 -2.77 -15.74
C SER A 71 29.11 -2.97 -17.25
N GLN A 72 28.39 -2.07 -17.93
CA GLN A 72 28.06 -2.20 -19.35
C GLN A 72 28.98 -1.33 -20.21
N SER A 73 29.71 -1.94 -21.16
CA SER A 73 30.63 -1.24 -22.06
C SER A 73 29.95 -0.33 -23.10
N PHE A 74 28.64 -0.48 -23.25
CA PHE A 74 27.82 0.30 -24.19
C PHE A 74 27.04 1.42 -23.49
N ALA A 75 26.95 1.40 -22.15
CA ALA A 75 26.16 2.39 -21.46
C ALA A 75 26.87 3.74 -21.62
N HIS A 76 26.20 4.66 -22.29
CA HIS A 76 26.63 6.03 -22.44
C HIS A 76 25.54 6.93 -21.90
N GLY A 77 25.89 7.91 -21.09
CA GLY A 77 24.87 8.69 -20.41
C GLY A 77 25.39 9.95 -19.79
N ASP A 78 24.67 11.02 -20.10
CA ASP A 78 24.81 12.36 -19.55
C ASP A 78 24.15 12.37 -18.17
N VAL A 79 24.88 11.93 -17.14
CA VAL A 79 24.43 12.10 -15.76
C VAL A 79 25.17 13.31 -15.22
N LYS A 80 24.48 14.41 -14.96
CA LYS A 80 24.95 15.51 -14.11
C LYS A 80 24.02 15.61 -12.89
N PRO A 81 24.50 16.03 -11.72
CA PRO A 81 23.61 16.49 -10.64
C PRO A 81 22.64 17.56 -11.14
N ASP A 82 23.09 18.40 -12.08
CA ASP A 82 22.39 19.49 -12.76
C ASP A 82 21.59 19.04 -14.02
N ASN A 83 21.74 17.79 -14.45
CA ASN A 83 20.79 17.17 -15.40
C ASN A 83 19.51 16.75 -14.68
N ILE A 84 19.43 16.95 -13.37
CA ILE A 84 18.17 17.14 -12.67
C ILE A 84 17.86 18.64 -12.80
N ILE A 85 17.23 19.06 -13.90
CA ILE A 85 16.77 20.44 -14.10
C ILE A 85 15.64 20.72 -13.14
N ILE A 86 15.61 21.92 -12.57
CA ILE A 86 14.41 22.37 -11.88
C ILE A 86 13.76 23.51 -12.58
N ARG A 87 12.49 23.24 -12.89
CA ARG A 87 11.60 24.19 -13.51
C ARG A 87 11.32 25.35 -12.55
N PRO A 88 10.93 26.53 -13.06
CA PRO A 88 10.63 27.70 -12.23
C PRO A 88 9.56 27.47 -11.15
N ASP A 89 8.81 26.37 -11.22
CA ASP A 89 7.80 25.93 -10.27
C ASP A 89 8.35 25.04 -9.14
N GLY A 90 9.64 24.69 -9.16
CA GLY A 90 10.28 23.87 -8.13
C GLY A 90 10.35 22.37 -8.44
N SER A 91 9.86 21.87 -9.59
CA SER A 91 9.93 20.43 -9.93
C SER A 91 11.29 20.00 -10.47
N LEU A 92 11.87 18.92 -9.91
CA LEU A 92 13.03 18.17 -10.45
C LEU A 92 12.70 17.62 -11.87
N THR A 93 13.66 17.48 -12.79
CA THR A 93 13.53 16.94 -14.17
C THR A 93 14.84 16.28 -14.59
N LEU A 94 14.91 14.96 -14.67
CA LEU A 94 16.06 14.20 -15.12
C LEU A 94 16.12 14.23 -16.66
N VAL A 95 17.10 14.93 -17.19
CA VAL A 95 17.28 15.17 -18.62
C VAL A 95 17.97 13.98 -19.25
N ASP A 96 17.20 13.31 -20.10
CA ASP A 96 17.61 12.53 -21.27
C ASP A 96 18.74 11.50 -21.06
N TYR A 97 18.34 10.27 -20.76
CA TYR A 97 19.22 9.10 -20.88
C TYR A 97 19.09 8.55 -22.30
N ASP A 98 19.77 9.15 -23.27
CA ASP A 98 19.84 8.67 -24.66
C ASP A 98 20.57 7.32 -24.81
N GLY A 99 21.00 6.69 -23.72
CA GLY A 99 21.55 5.34 -23.67
C GLY A 99 20.48 4.24 -23.79
N MET A 100 19.68 4.27 -24.84
CA MET A 100 18.71 3.20 -25.13
C MET A 100 19.44 1.87 -25.39
N PHE A 101 19.18 0.86 -24.57
CA PHE A 101 19.48 -0.52 -24.94
C PHE A 101 18.66 -0.90 -26.16
N VAL A 102 19.34 -1.16 -27.28
CA VAL A 102 18.79 -1.93 -28.41
C VAL A 102 19.51 -3.27 -28.39
N SER A 103 18.77 -4.37 -28.43
CA SER A 103 19.31 -5.74 -28.37
C SER A 103 20.41 -6.03 -29.41
N SER A 104 20.45 -5.25 -30.50
CA SER A 104 21.51 -5.26 -31.52
C SER A 104 22.88 -4.73 -31.06
N MET A 105 23.00 -4.12 -29.87
CA MET A 105 24.25 -3.50 -29.38
C MET A 105 25.05 -4.37 -28.39
N LYS A 106 24.60 -5.60 -28.12
CA LYS A 106 25.31 -6.54 -27.22
C LYS A 106 26.71 -6.87 -27.77
N GLY A 107 27.75 -6.50 -27.03
CA GLY A 107 29.15 -6.67 -27.44
C GLY A 107 29.73 -5.50 -28.25
N CYS A 108 28.97 -4.43 -28.47
CA CYS A 108 29.44 -3.20 -29.10
C CYS A 108 29.98 -2.19 -28.06
N LYS A 109 30.84 -1.27 -28.51
CA LYS A 109 31.19 -0.05 -27.77
C LYS A 109 30.25 1.08 -28.18
N SER A 110 30.02 2.04 -27.28
CA SER A 110 29.26 3.27 -27.60
C SER A 110 29.80 3.92 -28.89
N PRO A 111 28.92 4.34 -29.82
CA PRO A 111 29.33 5.04 -31.04
C PRO A 111 29.76 6.49 -30.78
N THR A 112 29.44 7.03 -29.60
CA THR A 112 29.74 8.42 -29.20
C THR A 112 30.44 8.45 -27.85
N ILE A 113 31.57 9.16 -27.78
CA ILE A 113 32.19 9.58 -26.51
C ILE A 113 31.31 10.73 -25.97
N GLY A 114 31.04 10.76 -24.66
CA GLY A 114 30.25 11.83 -24.02
C GLY A 114 30.76 13.23 -24.40
N THR A 115 29.86 14.20 -24.54
CA THR A 115 30.24 15.55 -25.00
C THR A 115 30.57 16.48 -23.83
N LYS A 116 31.39 17.52 -24.07
CA LYS A 116 31.82 18.51 -23.06
C LYS A 116 30.63 19.20 -22.39
N ASP A 117 29.54 19.33 -23.13
CA ASP A 117 28.34 20.02 -22.69
C ASP A 117 27.61 19.23 -21.58
N PHE A 118 27.98 17.96 -21.36
CA PHE A 118 27.31 17.05 -20.43
C PHE A 118 28.22 16.36 -19.39
N SER A 119 29.51 16.68 -19.33
CA SER A 119 30.40 16.27 -18.22
C SER A 119 30.21 17.14 -16.97
N HIS A 120 30.26 16.57 -15.76
CA HIS A 120 30.23 17.35 -14.51
C HIS A 120 31.26 18.51 -14.53
N PRO A 121 30.98 19.72 -13.98
CA PRO A 121 31.82 20.93 -14.12
C PRO A 121 33.28 20.84 -13.62
N LEU A 122 33.63 19.77 -12.91
CA LEU A 122 34.99 19.46 -12.44
C LEU A 122 35.78 18.52 -13.37
N ARG A 123 35.12 17.94 -14.37
CA ARG A 123 35.69 16.95 -15.29
C ARG A 123 36.20 17.62 -16.56
N THR A 124 37.31 17.10 -17.05
CA THR A 124 37.88 17.42 -18.38
C THR A 124 37.73 16.22 -19.30
N MET A 125 38.01 16.38 -20.60
CA MET A 125 37.92 15.29 -21.58
C MET A 125 38.82 14.09 -21.25
N ASP A 126 39.94 14.35 -20.56
CA ASP A 126 40.88 13.31 -20.13
C ASP A 126 40.43 12.60 -18.84
N ASP A 127 39.44 13.17 -18.13
CA ASP A 127 38.88 12.64 -16.87
C ASP A 127 37.63 11.77 -17.12
N PHE A 128 37.23 11.55 -18.38
CA PHE A 128 36.00 10.84 -18.77
C PHE A 128 36.32 9.39 -19.17
N ASP A 129 35.64 8.42 -18.56
CA ASP A 129 35.97 6.99 -18.71
C ASP A 129 35.39 6.31 -19.98
N GLU A 130 35.16 7.10 -21.03
CA GLU A 130 34.54 6.71 -22.31
C GLU A 130 33.06 6.28 -22.24
N THR A 131 32.44 6.12 -21.05
CA THR A 131 31.09 5.55 -20.95
C THR A 131 30.11 6.37 -20.09
N ILE A 132 30.31 6.55 -18.78
CA ILE A 132 29.34 7.23 -17.89
C ILE A 132 30.04 8.09 -16.83
N ASP A 133 29.47 9.25 -16.49
CA ASP A 133 29.96 10.09 -15.39
C ASP A 133 29.74 9.44 -14.02
N ASP A 134 30.77 8.75 -13.55
CA ASP A 134 30.84 8.06 -12.27
C ASP A 134 30.70 9.01 -11.06
N PHE A 135 31.09 10.28 -11.21
CA PHE A 135 30.97 11.30 -10.19
C PHE A 135 29.51 11.64 -9.93
N SER A 136 28.74 11.79 -10.99
CA SER A 136 27.32 12.12 -10.90
C SER A 136 26.50 10.99 -10.29
N LEU A 137 26.82 9.74 -10.62
CA LEU A 137 26.24 8.58 -9.94
C LEU A 137 26.59 8.60 -8.43
N ALA A 138 27.85 8.85 -8.08
CA ALA A 138 28.29 8.93 -6.68
C ALA A 138 27.57 10.06 -5.93
N SER A 139 27.42 11.22 -6.56
CA SER A 139 26.72 12.37 -6.00
C SER A 139 25.25 12.07 -5.75
N ILE A 140 24.53 11.51 -6.74
CA ILE A 140 23.10 11.20 -6.60
C ILE A 140 22.90 10.10 -5.55
N ALA A 141 23.68 9.01 -5.58
CA ALA A 141 23.58 7.95 -4.59
C ALA A 141 23.81 8.46 -3.16
N LEU A 142 24.84 9.29 -2.97
CA LEU A 142 25.10 9.93 -1.68
C LEU A 142 23.96 10.84 -1.25
N SER A 143 23.41 11.64 -2.16
CA SER A 143 22.25 12.50 -1.86
C SER A 143 21.02 11.70 -1.46
N LEU A 144 20.67 10.64 -2.19
CA LEU A 144 19.52 9.79 -1.86
C LEU A 144 19.69 9.10 -0.52
N LYS A 145 20.89 8.56 -0.23
CA LYS A 145 21.18 7.95 1.07
C LYS A 145 21.07 8.99 2.19
N ALA A 146 21.65 10.17 2.01
CA ALA A 146 21.57 11.25 2.99
C ALA A 146 20.12 11.66 3.28
N ILE A 147 19.30 11.87 2.24
CA ILE A 147 17.89 12.23 2.37
C ILE A 147 17.11 11.09 3.04
N SER A 148 17.41 9.83 2.72
CA SER A 148 16.77 8.68 3.38
C SER A 148 17.07 8.60 4.88
N MET A 149 18.22 9.12 5.32
CA MET A 149 18.59 9.14 6.74
C MET A 149 18.12 10.40 7.46
N ASN A 150 18.06 11.53 6.76
CA ASN A 150 17.62 12.81 7.29
C ASN A 150 16.98 13.64 6.16
N SER A 151 15.64 13.63 6.11
CA SER A 151 14.87 14.31 5.08
C SER A 151 15.02 15.83 5.10
N THR A 152 15.31 16.42 6.27
CA THR A 152 15.53 17.87 6.44
C THR A 152 16.74 18.39 5.68
N LEU A 153 17.65 17.50 5.24
CA LEU A 153 18.76 17.88 4.36
C LEU A 153 18.25 18.36 3.00
N LEU A 154 17.17 17.79 2.48
CA LEU A 154 16.57 18.27 1.23
C LEU A 154 15.97 19.67 1.41
N ASP A 155 15.32 19.94 2.56
CA ASP A 155 14.73 21.25 2.86
C ASP A 155 15.79 22.35 3.03
N THR A 156 16.97 22.00 3.56
CA THR A 156 18.01 22.98 3.93
C THR A 156 19.11 23.15 2.90
N CYS A 157 19.48 22.07 2.22
CA CYS A 157 20.59 22.03 1.25
C CYS A 157 20.10 21.89 -0.18
N GLY A 158 18.93 21.27 -0.35
CA GLY A 158 18.29 21.17 -1.65
C GLY A 158 17.89 22.52 -2.20
N ALA A 159 17.73 22.53 -3.51
CA ALA A 159 17.19 23.67 -4.19
C ALA A 159 16.07 23.20 -5.07
N SER A 160 15.58 24.15 -5.85
CA SER A 160 15.04 23.82 -7.14
C SER A 160 16.15 23.03 -7.84
N ASP A 161 17.15 23.59 -8.51
CA ASP A 161 18.07 22.94 -9.46
C ASP A 161 18.95 21.71 -9.04
N ARG A 162 18.80 21.12 -7.85
CA ARG A 162 19.65 20.02 -7.35
C ARG A 162 19.05 19.25 -6.18
N LEU A 163 19.59 18.04 -5.92
CA LEU A 163 19.33 17.29 -4.69
C LEU A 163 19.97 17.94 -3.45
N LEU A 164 21.27 17.77 -3.21
CA LEU A 164 21.94 18.35 -2.03
C LEU A 164 23.09 19.30 -2.37
N PHE A 165 23.83 19.04 -3.45
CA PHE A 165 25.10 19.69 -3.71
C PHE A 165 24.98 20.69 -4.86
N SER A 166 25.60 21.86 -4.69
CA SER A 166 25.82 22.85 -5.75
C SER A 166 27.20 22.71 -6.37
N GLU A 167 27.44 23.36 -7.53
CA GLU A 167 28.76 23.41 -8.15
C GLU A 167 29.86 23.90 -7.18
N ASN A 168 29.54 24.88 -6.35
CA ASN A 168 30.48 25.44 -5.39
C ASN A 168 30.86 24.45 -4.27
N ASP A 169 29.94 23.57 -3.88
CA ASP A 169 30.22 22.54 -2.87
C ASP A 169 31.29 21.57 -3.35
N TYR A 170 31.29 21.25 -4.64
CA TYR A 170 32.31 20.40 -5.25
C TYR A 170 33.64 21.12 -5.43
N ARG A 171 33.63 22.41 -5.82
CA ARG A 171 34.86 23.21 -6.01
C ARG A 171 35.56 23.52 -4.69
N ASN A 172 34.80 23.71 -3.62
CA ASN A 172 35.29 24.17 -2.33
C ASN A 172 34.79 23.28 -1.17
N PRO A 173 35.16 21.98 -1.14
CA PRO A 173 34.57 21.04 -0.19
C PRO A 173 34.84 21.38 1.27
N SER A 174 35.96 22.04 1.59
CA SER A 174 36.29 22.48 2.94
C SER A 174 35.33 23.54 3.50
N ASN A 175 34.65 24.27 2.63
CA ASN A 175 33.73 25.35 2.98
C ASN A 175 32.27 24.97 2.69
N SER A 176 32.02 23.73 2.27
CA SER A 176 30.67 23.27 1.93
C SER A 176 29.86 23.02 3.20
N LYS A 177 28.72 23.71 3.30
CA LYS A 177 27.74 23.48 4.36
C LYS A 177 27.11 22.09 4.23
N VAL A 178 26.90 21.64 3.00
CA VAL A 178 26.37 20.31 2.69
C VAL A 178 27.32 19.24 3.25
N ILE A 179 28.61 19.32 2.92
CA ILE A 179 29.61 18.37 3.42
C ILE A 179 29.70 18.40 4.95
N SER A 180 29.56 19.57 5.56
CA SER A 180 29.55 19.70 7.03
C SER A 180 28.32 19.01 7.64
N ALA A 181 27.12 19.21 7.07
CA ALA A 181 25.89 18.56 7.53
C ALA A 181 25.94 17.03 7.37
N LEU A 182 26.60 16.55 6.31
CA LEU A 182 26.79 15.12 6.05
C LEU A 182 27.68 14.40 7.09
N GLN A 183 28.50 15.13 7.85
CA GLN A 183 29.37 14.53 8.88
C GLN A 183 28.58 13.83 9.98
N GLU A 184 27.36 14.29 10.26
CA GLU A 184 26.48 13.72 11.28
C GLU A 184 26.00 12.31 10.90
N LEU A 185 26.03 11.96 9.62
CA LEU A 185 25.56 10.67 9.09
C LEU A 185 26.67 9.60 9.02
N MET A 186 27.91 9.95 9.38
CA MET A 186 29.09 9.07 9.30
C MET A 186 29.06 7.87 10.25
N CYS A 187 28.00 7.69 11.04
CA CYS A 187 27.78 6.47 11.82
C CYS A 187 27.22 5.30 10.99
N ASP A 188 26.60 5.57 9.83
CA ASP A 188 26.05 4.54 8.94
C ASP A 188 27.12 4.04 7.96
N LYS A 189 27.25 2.71 7.87
CA LYS A 189 28.30 2.05 7.08
C LYS A 189 28.09 2.23 5.57
N ASP A 190 26.85 2.17 5.09
CA ASP A 190 26.53 2.34 3.67
C ASP A 190 26.73 3.81 3.26
N PHE A 191 26.33 4.73 4.13
CA PHE A 191 26.59 6.16 3.98
C PHE A 191 28.10 6.43 3.91
N CYS A 192 28.89 5.91 4.84
CA CYS A 192 30.35 6.04 4.81
C CYS A 192 30.96 5.50 3.51
N THR A 193 30.41 4.41 2.99
CA THR A 193 30.85 3.81 1.73
C THR A 193 30.57 4.75 0.57
N LEU A 194 29.32 5.25 0.44
CA LEU A 194 28.94 6.20 -0.60
C LEU A 194 29.70 7.53 -0.49
N TYR A 195 29.89 8.04 0.72
CA TYR A 195 30.68 9.23 0.99
C TYR A 195 32.15 9.04 0.57
N SER A 196 32.72 7.87 0.84
CA SER A 196 34.08 7.52 0.43
C SER A 196 34.22 7.44 -1.09
N LEU A 197 33.23 6.85 -1.77
CA LEU A 197 33.17 6.82 -3.25
C LEU A 197 33.07 8.22 -3.83
N PHE A 198 32.20 9.06 -3.27
CA PHE A 198 32.06 10.46 -3.66
C PHE A 198 33.38 11.23 -3.52
N MET A 199 34.05 11.12 -2.36
CA MET A 199 35.34 11.79 -2.13
C MET A 199 36.45 11.24 -3.04
N LEU A 200 36.43 9.94 -3.33
CA LEU A 200 37.39 9.32 -4.25
C LEU A 200 37.17 9.82 -5.68
N ALA A 201 35.92 9.88 -6.14
CA ALA A 201 35.55 10.43 -7.44
C ALA A 201 35.93 11.91 -7.54
N LEU A 202 35.71 12.69 -6.47
CA LEU A 202 36.09 14.10 -6.40
C LEU A 202 37.60 14.31 -6.51
N ALA A 203 38.38 13.50 -5.79
CA ALA A 203 39.83 13.70 -5.66
C ALA A 203 40.63 13.10 -6.82
N ARG A 204 40.27 11.90 -7.27
CA ARG A 204 41.03 11.17 -8.30
C ARG A 204 40.50 11.35 -9.69
N LYS A 205 39.26 11.82 -9.81
CA LYS A 205 38.57 11.93 -11.08
C LYS A 205 38.56 10.59 -11.84
N GLU A 206 38.52 9.47 -11.11
CA GLU A 206 38.35 8.13 -11.68
C GLU A 206 37.94 7.18 -10.55
N LEU A 207 36.77 6.56 -10.66
CA LEU A 207 36.40 5.38 -9.89
C LEU A 207 36.74 4.14 -10.72
N SER A 208 37.59 3.26 -10.19
CA SER A 208 37.94 2.01 -10.87
C SER A 208 36.70 1.12 -11.09
N ALA A 209 36.73 0.24 -12.10
CA ALA A 209 35.74 -0.82 -12.37
C ALA A 209 35.27 -1.59 -11.12
N CYS A 210 36.14 -1.76 -10.12
CA CYS A 210 35.85 -2.48 -8.89
C CYS A 210 34.97 -1.70 -7.89
N SER A 211 34.80 -0.40 -8.08
CA SER A 211 34.10 0.50 -7.14
C SER A 211 32.57 0.45 -7.27
N PHE A 212 32.02 -0.08 -8.37
CA PHE A 212 30.59 0.06 -8.66
C PHE A 212 29.68 -0.87 -7.87
N ARG A 213 30.18 -2.02 -7.42
CA ARG A 213 29.44 -2.90 -6.48
C ARG A 213 29.21 -2.25 -5.12
N LEU A 214 30.04 -1.27 -4.75
CA LEU A 214 29.95 -0.56 -3.47
C LEU A 214 28.83 0.50 -3.45
N PHE A 215 28.19 0.76 -4.59
CA PHE A 215 26.93 1.52 -4.63
C PHE A 215 25.75 0.73 -4.07
N ILE A 216 25.85 -0.61 -4.05
CA ILE A 216 24.80 -1.49 -3.55
C ILE A 216 25.01 -1.62 -2.03
N GLY A 217 24.25 -0.83 -1.28
CA GLY A 217 24.13 -0.99 0.18
C GLY A 217 23.29 -2.21 0.57
N GLU A 218 23.04 -2.36 1.86
CA GLU A 218 22.13 -3.39 2.37
C GLU A 218 20.71 -3.13 1.85
N LYS A 219 20.02 -4.20 1.41
CA LYS A 219 18.62 -4.09 0.99
C LYS A 219 17.81 -3.65 2.21
N PRO A 220 17.10 -2.51 2.16
CA PRO A 220 16.30 -2.08 3.30
C PRO A 220 15.26 -3.15 3.60
N ASN A 221 15.01 -3.42 4.88
CA ASN A 221 14.00 -4.37 5.29
C ASN A 221 12.62 -3.80 4.94
N ILE A 222 12.03 -4.28 3.83
CA ILE A 222 10.77 -3.77 3.28
C ILE A 222 9.59 -4.00 4.22
N ASN A 223 9.73 -4.83 5.26
CA ASN A 223 8.71 -4.94 6.30
C ASN A 223 8.48 -3.62 7.07
N SER A 224 9.38 -2.62 6.96
CA SER A 224 9.20 -1.27 7.52
C SER A 224 8.76 -0.20 6.50
N LEU A 225 8.47 -0.58 5.24
CA LEU A 225 7.83 0.31 4.25
C LEU A 225 6.33 0.46 4.50
N PHE A 226 5.75 -0.53 5.16
CA PHE A 226 4.61 -0.29 6.00
C PHE A 226 5.16 0.41 7.24
N GLU A 227 5.23 1.75 7.21
CA GLU A 227 4.63 2.42 8.37
C GLU A 227 3.30 1.67 8.53
N ASP A 228 3.08 1.04 9.69
CA ASP A 228 1.73 0.74 10.14
C ASP A 228 1.04 2.11 10.12
N LEU A 229 0.57 2.49 8.94
CA LEU A 229 -0.18 3.69 8.75
C LEU A 229 -1.48 3.31 9.43
N SER A 230 -1.52 3.62 10.72
CA SER A 230 -2.66 3.36 11.55
C SER A 230 -3.87 3.97 10.87
N THR A 231 -5.00 3.29 11.03
CA THR A 231 -6.28 3.87 10.65
C THR A 231 -6.67 5.01 11.59
N ASP A 232 -6.00 5.13 12.75
CA ASP A 232 -6.00 6.33 13.58
C ASP A 232 -5.24 7.49 12.92
N PHE A 233 -5.67 8.70 13.26
CA PHE A 233 -4.92 9.93 12.98
C PHE A 233 -4.78 10.78 14.24
N THR A 234 -3.75 11.62 14.28
CA THR A 234 -3.50 12.54 15.39
C THR A 234 -4.22 13.89 15.20
N GLU A 235 -4.40 14.64 16.29
CA GLU A 235 -4.93 16.00 16.21
C GLU A 235 -4.07 16.90 15.30
N GLU A 236 -2.76 16.71 15.29
CA GLU A 236 -1.84 17.43 14.39
C GLU A 236 -2.11 17.10 12.92
N GLU A 237 -2.32 15.82 12.56
CA GLU A 237 -2.72 15.43 11.20
C GLU A 237 -4.05 16.08 10.78
N LEU A 238 -4.98 16.26 11.72
CA LEU A 238 -6.28 16.90 11.48
C LEU A 238 -6.17 18.42 11.32
N GLU A 239 -5.28 19.07 12.09
CA GLU A 239 -4.99 20.51 12.01
C GLU A 239 -4.26 20.87 10.71
N GLU A 240 -3.32 20.03 10.27
CA GLU A 240 -2.59 20.20 9.01
C GLU A 240 -3.30 19.63 7.78
N ALA A 241 -4.52 19.15 7.94
CA ALA A 241 -5.25 18.46 6.90
C ALA A 241 -5.48 19.31 5.65
N PHE A 242 -5.23 18.73 4.48
CA PHE A 242 -5.70 19.27 3.22
C PHE A 242 -7.21 19.04 3.11
N VAL A 243 -7.97 20.07 2.73
CA VAL A 243 -9.42 19.99 2.56
C VAL A 243 -9.77 20.12 1.08
N ASP A 244 -10.56 19.18 0.56
CA ASP A 244 -11.04 19.23 -0.82
C ASP A 244 -12.25 20.18 -1.00
N GLU A 245 -12.76 20.26 -2.23
CA GLU A 245 -13.90 21.12 -2.59
C GLU A 245 -15.23 20.70 -1.96
N TRP A 246 -15.32 19.49 -1.39
CA TRP A 246 -16.49 18.93 -0.71
C TRP A 246 -16.37 19.00 0.82
N GLY A 247 -15.27 19.58 1.33
CA GLY A 247 -15.01 19.66 2.77
C GLY A 247 -14.37 18.40 3.35
N VAL A 248 -13.96 17.44 2.52
CA VAL A 248 -13.30 16.21 2.97
C VAL A 248 -11.85 16.49 3.33
N LYS A 249 -11.47 16.05 4.53
CA LYS A 249 -10.15 16.22 5.11
C LYS A 249 -9.26 15.02 4.79
N TYR A 250 -8.10 15.30 4.25
CA TYR A 250 -7.02 14.36 3.98
C TYR A 250 -5.77 14.74 4.78
N SER A 251 -4.93 13.76 5.10
CA SER A 251 -3.59 14.05 5.60
C SER A 251 -2.83 14.94 4.61
N LYS A 252 -1.84 15.67 5.09
CA LYS A 252 -1.02 16.59 4.29
C LYS A 252 -0.36 15.93 3.08
N ASP A 253 0.02 14.66 3.21
CA ASP A 253 0.57 13.83 2.13
C ASP A 253 -0.50 13.15 1.24
N GLY A 254 -1.79 13.32 1.56
CA GLY A 254 -2.92 12.75 0.84
C GLY A 254 -3.11 11.24 1.02
N ARG A 255 -2.27 10.56 1.83
CA ARG A 255 -2.30 9.10 2.00
C ARG A 255 -3.43 8.63 2.91
N LYS A 256 -3.94 9.46 3.81
CA LYS A 256 -5.08 9.15 4.68
C LYS A 256 -6.26 10.07 4.38
N LEU A 257 -7.46 9.48 4.29
CA LEU A 257 -8.73 10.21 4.35
C LEU A 257 -9.16 10.24 5.82
N LEU A 258 -9.12 11.43 6.42
CA LEU A 258 -9.27 11.63 7.86
C LEU A 258 -10.74 11.80 8.27
N LYS A 259 -11.47 12.68 7.59
CA LYS A 259 -12.86 13.02 7.96
C LYS A 259 -13.65 13.56 6.78
N VAL A 260 -14.90 13.12 6.69
CA VAL A 260 -15.90 13.57 5.72
C VAL A 260 -16.99 14.36 6.46
N PRO A 261 -17.50 15.46 5.89
CA PRO A 261 -18.67 16.16 6.43
C PRO A 261 -19.91 15.27 6.44
N GLU A 262 -20.67 15.26 7.54
CA GLU A 262 -21.86 14.42 7.70
C GLU A 262 -22.98 14.80 6.72
N GLU A 263 -22.99 16.06 6.24
CA GLU A 263 -23.96 16.56 5.27
C GLU A 263 -23.64 16.13 3.83
N LEU A 264 -22.51 15.47 3.57
CA LEU A 264 -22.14 15.03 2.23
C LEU A 264 -23.18 14.05 1.68
N ASP A 265 -23.73 14.37 0.51
CA ASP A 265 -24.77 13.59 -0.15
C ASP A 265 -24.33 13.01 -1.49
N GLY A 266 -25.16 12.11 -2.05
CA GLY A 266 -24.92 11.59 -3.39
C GLY A 266 -23.73 10.62 -3.45
N THR A 267 -22.83 10.83 -4.41
CA THR A 267 -21.71 9.91 -4.67
C THR A 267 -20.39 10.63 -4.46
N TYR A 268 -19.53 10.06 -3.62
CA TYR A 268 -18.18 10.59 -3.39
C TYR A 268 -17.12 9.67 -3.97
N SER A 269 -16.11 10.25 -4.62
CA SER A 269 -14.96 9.51 -5.14
C SER A 269 -13.72 9.84 -4.32
N VAL A 270 -13.20 8.84 -3.60
CA VAL A 270 -11.98 8.99 -2.81
C VAL A 270 -10.81 9.32 -3.74
N LYS A 271 -10.01 10.32 -3.38
CA LYS A 271 -8.87 10.79 -4.17
C LYS A 271 -7.86 9.66 -4.44
N LYS A 272 -7.37 9.58 -5.69
CA LYS A 272 -6.29 8.65 -6.06
C LYS A 272 -5.04 8.93 -5.22
N GLY A 273 -4.33 7.87 -4.83
CA GLY A 273 -3.14 7.96 -3.98
C GLY A 273 -3.46 7.78 -2.49
N THR A 274 -4.72 7.96 -2.07
CA THR A 274 -5.16 7.60 -0.72
C THR A 274 -4.94 6.11 -0.49
N LYS A 275 -4.25 5.80 0.61
CA LYS A 275 -3.93 4.45 1.07
C LYS A 275 -4.91 3.97 2.14
N ILE A 276 -5.40 4.88 2.98
CA ILE A 276 -6.24 4.56 4.14
C ILE A 276 -7.47 5.44 4.20
N ILE A 277 -8.60 4.80 4.48
CA ILE A 277 -9.79 5.46 5.00
C ILE A 277 -9.74 5.30 6.50
N CYS A 278 -9.53 6.40 7.24
CA CYS A 278 -9.32 6.37 8.67
C CYS A 278 -10.55 5.93 9.46
N ASP A 279 -10.31 5.65 10.74
CA ASP A 279 -11.35 5.36 11.71
C ASP A 279 -12.39 6.47 11.70
N SER A 280 -13.66 6.08 11.65
CA SER A 280 -14.81 6.99 11.64
C SER A 280 -14.80 8.07 10.54
N ALA A 281 -14.04 7.89 9.46
CA ALA A 281 -13.86 8.93 8.45
C ALA A 281 -15.18 9.37 7.78
N PHE A 282 -16.06 8.42 7.44
CA PHE A 282 -17.42 8.65 6.92
C PHE A 282 -18.50 8.43 7.99
N CYS A 283 -18.13 8.36 9.28
CA CYS A 283 -19.09 8.16 10.36
C CYS A 283 -20.22 9.21 10.30
N CYS A 284 -21.47 8.74 10.38
CA CYS A 284 -22.71 9.50 10.31
C CYS A 284 -22.98 10.23 8.97
N CYS A 285 -22.34 9.83 7.86
CA CYS A 285 -22.67 10.35 6.52
C CYS A 285 -24.00 9.78 6.01
N GLY A 286 -25.10 10.16 6.66
CA GLY A 286 -26.43 9.56 6.49
C GLY A 286 -27.06 9.78 5.11
N PHE A 287 -26.60 10.76 4.32
CA PHE A 287 -27.09 11.09 2.98
C PHE A 287 -26.22 10.55 1.84
N LEU A 288 -25.06 9.97 2.17
CA LEU A 288 -24.13 9.42 1.19
C LEU A 288 -24.70 8.13 0.59
N SER A 289 -24.88 8.11 -0.72
CA SER A 289 -25.53 7.01 -1.44
C SER A 289 -24.57 5.98 -2.02
N SER A 290 -23.36 6.42 -2.41
CA SER A 290 -22.29 5.54 -2.89
C SER A 290 -20.90 6.14 -2.71
N VAL A 291 -19.89 5.28 -2.60
CA VAL A 291 -18.48 5.67 -2.48
C VAL A 291 -17.64 4.88 -3.49
N VAL A 292 -16.83 5.62 -4.26
CA VAL A 292 -15.86 5.03 -5.19
C VAL A 292 -14.50 5.01 -4.50
N ILE A 293 -14.00 3.80 -4.21
CA ILE A 293 -12.70 3.58 -3.56
C ILE A 293 -11.65 3.26 -4.64
N PRO A 294 -10.55 4.02 -4.77
CA PRO A 294 -9.51 3.75 -5.76
C PRO A 294 -8.62 2.58 -5.34
N ASP A 295 -8.00 1.91 -6.33
CA ASP A 295 -7.07 0.78 -6.14
C ASP A 295 -5.81 1.11 -5.30
N SER A 296 -5.61 2.37 -4.92
CA SER A 296 -4.54 2.74 -3.99
C SER A 296 -4.88 2.42 -2.54
N VAL A 297 -6.16 2.29 -2.18
CA VAL A 297 -6.60 2.05 -0.80
C VAL A 297 -6.33 0.61 -0.38
N THR A 298 -5.63 0.44 0.73
CA THR A 298 -5.27 -0.86 1.31
C THR A 298 -5.97 -1.14 2.63
N SER A 299 -6.39 -0.11 3.38
CA SER A 299 -7.04 -0.29 4.70
C SER A 299 -8.26 0.62 4.88
N ILE A 300 -9.29 0.07 5.52
CA ILE A 300 -10.51 0.77 5.93
C ILE A 300 -10.64 0.64 7.45
N GLY A 301 -10.71 1.78 8.13
CA GLY A 301 -10.65 1.86 9.59
C GLY A 301 -11.90 1.40 10.34
N TYR A 302 -11.76 1.35 11.66
CA TYR A 302 -12.84 1.05 12.59
C TYR A 302 -13.96 2.09 12.45
N ASN A 303 -15.21 1.64 12.37
CA ASN A 303 -16.38 2.49 12.16
C ASN A 303 -16.30 3.44 10.95
N ALA A 304 -15.45 3.15 9.95
CA ALA A 304 -15.19 4.07 8.84
C ALA A 304 -16.46 4.58 8.16
N PHE A 305 -17.49 3.73 7.96
CA PHE A 305 -18.81 4.07 7.40
C PHE A 305 -19.95 3.83 8.39
N TYR A 306 -19.68 3.91 9.70
CA TYR A 306 -20.73 3.78 10.72
C TYR A 306 -21.89 4.75 10.47
N ASP A 307 -23.13 4.27 10.56
CA ASP A 307 -24.36 5.02 10.37
C ASP A 307 -24.50 5.74 9.01
N CYS A 308 -23.83 5.25 7.97
CA CYS A 308 -24.05 5.66 6.57
C CYS A 308 -25.36 5.07 6.02
N ARG A 309 -26.51 5.47 6.58
CA ARG A 309 -27.81 4.81 6.33
C ARG A 309 -28.26 4.78 4.87
N SER A 310 -27.86 5.77 4.07
CA SER A 310 -28.22 5.83 2.64
C SER A 310 -27.25 5.08 1.73
N LEU A 311 -26.14 4.56 2.26
CA LEU A 311 -25.12 3.87 1.46
C LEU A 311 -25.70 2.56 0.93
N SER A 312 -25.95 2.53 -0.37
CA SER A 312 -26.62 1.40 -1.03
C SER A 312 -25.67 0.53 -1.86
N ASN A 313 -24.55 1.11 -2.28
CA ASN A 313 -23.54 0.46 -3.11
C ASN A 313 -22.13 0.90 -2.71
N ILE A 314 -21.25 -0.09 -2.54
CA ILE A 314 -19.81 0.11 -2.37
C ILE A 314 -19.09 -1.03 -3.09
N ILE A 315 -18.04 -0.68 -3.82
CA ILE A 315 -17.21 -1.64 -4.54
C ILE A 315 -15.80 -1.53 -3.95
N PHE A 316 -15.33 -2.62 -3.36
CA PHE A 316 -13.97 -2.69 -2.86
C PHE A 316 -13.01 -2.99 -4.01
N PRO A 317 -11.88 -2.27 -4.12
CA PRO A 317 -10.79 -2.68 -4.98
C PRO A 317 -10.06 -3.88 -4.37
N ASN A 318 -9.39 -4.66 -5.23
CA ASN A 318 -8.60 -5.84 -4.80
C ASN A 318 -7.41 -5.50 -3.91
N SER A 319 -7.04 -4.22 -3.81
CA SER A 319 -5.95 -3.72 -2.97
C SER A 319 -6.31 -3.69 -1.48
N VAL A 320 -7.59 -3.71 -1.11
CA VAL A 320 -8.03 -3.65 0.30
C VAL A 320 -7.69 -4.96 0.99
N THR A 321 -6.81 -4.89 1.98
CA THR A 321 -6.37 -6.04 2.78
C THR A 321 -6.99 -6.07 4.17
N ASN A 322 -7.50 -4.93 4.66
CA ASN A 322 -8.08 -4.79 5.99
C ASN A 322 -9.37 -3.95 5.99
N ILE A 323 -10.38 -4.43 6.72
CA ILE A 323 -11.65 -3.76 6.99
C ILE A 323 -11.88 -3.83 8.49
N GLY A 324 -11.84 -2.68 9.17
CA GLY A 324 -11.95 -2.59 10.62
C GLY A 324 -13.33 -2.95 11.17
N GLY A 325 -13.37 -3.23 12.47
CA GLY A 325 -14.60 -3.51 13.19
C GLY A 325 -15.63 -2.39 13.05
N GLY A 326 -16.91 -2.74 12.96
CA GLY A 326 -18.01 -1.79 12.80
C GLY A 326 -17.95 -0.94 11.52
N ALA A 327 -17.06 -1.22 10.57
CA ALA A 327 -16.83 -0.37 9.40
C ALA A 327 -18.12 -0.05 8.62
N PHE A 328 -19.10 -0.94 8.57
CA PHE A 328 -20.40 -0.76 7.90
C PHE A 328 -21.59 -0.91 8.86
N TRP A 329 -21.39 -0.77 10.17
CA TRP A 329 -22.50 -0.86 11.12
C TRP A 329 -23.55 0.22 10.84
N LEU A 330 -24.84 -0.17 10.80
CA LEU A 330 -25.99 0.69 10.48
C LEU A 330 -26.03 1.22 9.03
N CYS A 331 -25.35 0.54 8.09
CA CYS A 331 -25.52 0.79 6.65
C CYS A 331 -26.83 0.15 6.13
N CYS A 332 -27.97 0.67 6.57
CA CYS A 332 -29.29 0.04 6.43
C CYS A 332 -29.74 -0.24 4.98
N LEU A 333 -29.27 0.52 3.98
CA LEU A 333 -29.63 0.35 2.57
C LEU A 333 -28.63 -0.47 1.75
N LEU A 334 -27.55 -0.97 2.37
CA LEU A 334 -26.54 -1.73 1.67
C LEU A 334 -27.11 -3.10 1.25
N THR A 335 -27.16 -3.38 -0.05
CA THR A 335 -27.87 -4.56 -0.57
C THR A 335 -26.98 -5.73 -0.91
N SER A 336 -25.74 -5.47 -1.34
CA SER A 336 -24.79 -6.51 -1.72
C SER A 336 -23.35 -6.12 -1.40
N ILE A 337 -22.56 -7.09 -0.95
CA ILE A 337 -21.14 -6.91 -0.66
C ILE A 337 -20.32 -8.06 -1.24
N VAL A 338 -19.18 -7.71 -1.85
CA VAL A 338 -18.14 -8.66 -2.28
C VAL A 338 -16.87 -8.33 -1.52
N ILE A 339 -16.50 -9.16 -0.54
CA ILE A 339 -15.29 -8.96 0.24
C ILE A 339 -14.06 -9.33 -0.61
N PRO A 340 -13.01 -8.48 -0.67
CA PRO A 340 -11.80 -8.77 -1.44
C PRO A 340 -11.05 -10.02 -0.97
N ASN A 341 -10.47 -10.77 -1.91
CA ASN A 341 -9.70 -12.01 -1.65
C ASN A 341 -8.44 -11.82 -0.78
N SER A 342 -8.06 -10.59 -0.49
CA SER A 342 -6.94 -10.23 0.39
C SER A 342 -7.34 -10.09 1.85
N VAL A 343 -8.63 -10.01 2.16
CA VAL A 343 -9.14 -9.86 3.53
C VAL A 343 -9.09 -11.20 4.26
N VAL A 344 -8.52 -11.21 5.47
CA VAL A 344 -8.26 -12.43 6.27
C VAL A 344 -9.27 -12.61 7.40
N SER A 345 -9.91 -11.55 7.87
CA SER A 345 -10.90 -11.57 8.94
C SER A 345 -12.08 -10.65 8.64
N ILE A 346 -13.26 -11.03 9.11
CA ILE A 346 -14.40 -10.12 9.23
C ILE A 346 -14.48 -9.75 10.71
N GLU A 347 -14.22 -8.49 11.03
CA GLU A 347 -14.10 -8.03 12.41
C GLU A 347 -15.46 -7.88 13.12
N GLU A 348 -15.41 -7.64 14.43
CA GLU A 348 -16.59 -7.42 15.27
C GLU A 348 -17.48 -6.30 14.71
N TYR A 349 -18.80 -6.50 14.72
CA TYR A 349 -19.80 -5.52 14.25
C TYR A 349 -19.73 -5.08 12.78
N THR A 350 -18.82 -5.63 11.95
CA THR A 350 -18.49 -5.07 10.62
C THR A 350 -19.72 -4.73 9.76
N PHE A 351 -20.72 -5.61 9.70
CA PHE A 351 -21.98 -5.42 8.96
C PHE A 351 -23.21 -5.49 9.87
N MET A 352 -23.07 -5.16 11.16
CA MET A 352 -24.21 -5.14 12.07
C MET A 352 -25.30 -4.19 11.56
N ASP A 353 -26.57 -4.58 11.69
CA ASP A 353 -27.76 -3.82 11.27
C ASP A 353 -27.73 -3.32 9.81
N CYS A 354 -27.02 -4.01 8.92
CA CYS A 354 -27.16 -3.87 7.47
C CYS A 354 -28.49 -4.51 7.02
N CYS A 355 -29.62 -3.93 7.42
CA CYS A 355 -30.95 -4.54 7.31
C CYS A 355 -31.37 -4.93 5.89
N SER A 356 -30.86 -4.26 4.85
CA SER A 356 -31.15 -4.56 3.44
C SER A 356 -30.14 -5.50 2.78
N LEU A 357 -29.14 -6.01 3.51
CA LEU A 357 -28.09 -6.86 2.95
C LEU A 357 -28.68 -8.20 2.53
N LEU A 358 -28.82 -8.41 1.23
CA LEU A 358 -29.40 -9.61 0.62
C LEU A 358 -28.32 -10.62 0.26
N ASN A 359 -27.20 -10.14 -0.28
CA ASN A 359 -26.14 -10.98 -0.82
C ASN A 359 -24.78 -10.56 -0.26
N ILE A 360 -24.01 -11.52 0.23
CA ILE A 360 -22.61 -11.31 0.57
C ILE A 360 -21.75 -12.44 0.03
N VAL A 361 -20.60 -12.09 -0.53
CA VAL A 361 -19.56 -13.03 -0.95
C VAL A 361 -18.38 -12.90 0.01
N ILE A 362 -18.12 -13.96 0.77
CA ILE A 362 -16.96 -14.10 1.65
C ILE A 362 -15.92 -14.97 0.93
N PRO A 363 -14.68 -14.48 0.72
CA PRO A 363 -13.64 -15.23 0.03
C PRO A 363 -12.98 -16.28 0.93
N ASP A 364 -12.36 -17.28 0.29
CA ASP A 364 -11.64 -18.37 0.97
C ASP A 364 -10.39 -17.92 1.75
N SER A 365 -10.01 -16.64 1.68
CA SER A 365 -8.96 -16.05 2.49
C SER A 365 -9.40 -15.78 3.94
N VAL A 366 -10.71 -15.68 4.18
CA VAL A 366 -11.25 -15.33 5.51
C VAL A 366 -11.18 -16.52 6.45
N THR A 367 -10.50 -16.35 7.58
CA THR A 367 -10.30 -17.42 8.59
C THR A 367 -11.17 -17.28 9.84
N SER A 368 -11.77 -16.10 10.06
CA SER A 368 -12.60 -15.81 11.23
C SER A 368 -13.75 -14.85 10.91
N ILE A 369 -14.88 -15.05 11.60
CA ILE A 369 -16.05 -14.15 11.59
C ILE A 369 -16.28 -13.66 13.01
N GLY A 370 -16.08 -12.37 13.22
CA GLY A 370 -16.12 -11.69 14.52
C GLY A 370 -17.51 -11.62 15.15
N GLY A 371 -17.53 -11.22 16.42
CA GLY A 371 -18.76 -11.11 17.20
C GLY A 371 -19.73 -10.11 16.57
N CYS A 372 -21.02 -10.44 16.55
CA CYS A 372 -22.07 -9.59 15.97
C CYS A 372 -21.83 -9.15 14.51
N ALA A 373 -20.89 -9.76 13.76
CA ALA A 373 -20.44 -9.26 12.45
C ALA A 373 -21.58 -9.07 11.44
N PHE A 374 -22.61 -9.91 11.49
CA PHE A 374 -23.82 -9.83 10.65
C PHE A 374 -25.10 -9.72 11.48
N SER A 375 -25.00 -9.37 12.77
CA SER A 375 -26.18 -9.26 13.64
C SER A 375 -27.17 -8.25 13.05
N GLY A 376 -28.47 -8.56 13.01
CA GLY A 376 -29.50 -7.66 12.50
C GLY A 376 -29.54 -7.53 10.96
N CYS A 377 -28.78 -8.33 10.20
CA CYS A 377 -28.90 -8.43 8.74
C CYS A 377 -30.21 -9.13 8.33
N SER A 378 -31.35 -8.48 8.62
CA SER A 378 -32.68 -9.08 8.55
C SER A 378 -33.14 -9.51 7.15
N SER A 379 -32.55 -8.97 6.08
CA SER A 379 -32.83 -9.39 4.70
C SER A 379 -31.94 -10.54 4.20
N LEU A 380 -30.89 -10.93 4.94
CA LEU A 380 -29.93 -11.94 4.47
C LEU A 380 -30.59 -13.32 4.43
N THR A 381 -30.80 -13.87 3.22
CA THR A 381 -31.55 -15.13 3.04
C THR A 381 -30.68 -16.38 3.16
N SER A 382 -29.41 -16.26 2.78
CA SER A 382 -28.43 -17.33 2.74
C SER A 382 -27.02 -16.74 2.79
N ILE A 383 -26.09 -17.45 3.42
CA ILE A 383 -24.67 -17.11 3.41
C ILE A 383 -23.82 -18.37 3.23
N ILE A 384 -22.74 -18.24 2.46
CA ILE A 384 -21.74 -19.29 2.29
C ILE A 384 -20.57 -18.93 3.20
N ILE A 385 -20.32 -19.78 4.20
CA ILE A 385 -19.13 -19.69 5.05
C ILE A 385 -18.01 -20.50 4.38
N PRO A 386 -16.84 -19.89 4.09
CA PRO A 386 -15.76 -20.60 3.42
C PRO A 386 -15.09 -21.64 4.33
N ASN A 387 -14.50 -22.67 3.73
CA ASN A 387 -13.82 -23.78 4.43
C ASN A 387 -12.53 -23.37 5.17
N SER A 388 -12.12 -22.11 5.04
CA SER A 388 -11.02 -21.50 5.78
C SER A 388 -11.43 -21.03 7.18
N VAL A 389 -12.74 -20.86 7.45
CA VAL A 389 -13.23 -20.35 8.73
C VAL A 389 -13.14 -21.42 9.81
N VAL A 390 -12.53 -21.07 10.95
CA VAL A 390 -12.31 -21.99 12.08
C VAL A 390 -13.27 -21.76 13.24
N SER A 391 -13.71 -20.52 13.43
CA SER A 391 -14.69 -20.13 14.47
C SER A 391 -15.75 -19.16 13.95
N ILE A 392 -16.94 -19.28 14.53
CA ILE A 392 -18.03 -18.30 14.40
C ILE A 392 -18.25 -17.72 15.78
N GLU A 393 -18.03 -16.42 15.95
CA GLU A 393 -18.05 -15.79 17.28
C GLU A 393 -19.47 -15.48 17.80
N MET A 394 -19.52 -14.96 19.03
CA MET A 394 -20.77 -14.63 19.74
C MET A 394 -21.70 -13.74 18.89
N SER A 395 -22.97 -14.13 18.78
CA SER A 395 -24.02 -13.37 18.07
C SER A 395 -23.71 -13.04 16.59
N ALA A 396 -22.75 -13.73 15.95
CA ALA A 396 -22.28 -13.37 14.61
C ALA A 396 -23.41 -13.21 13.56
N PHE A 397 -24.48 -14.01 13.66
CA PHE A 397 -25.65 -13.96 12.79
C PHE A 397 -26.97 -13.76 13.57
N ALA A 398 -26.90 -13.17 14.77
CA ALA A 398 -28.11 -12.91 15.55
C ALA A 398 -29.10 -12.03 14.76
N ASP A 399 -30.40 -12.24 14.93
CA ASP A 399 -31.49 -11.49 14.30
C ASP A 399 -31.43 -11.40 12.76
N CYS A 400 -30.74 -12.34 12.10
CA CYS A 400 -30.84 -12.55 10.65
C CYS A 400 -32.19 -13.23 10.31
N THR A 401 -33.29 -12.51 10.50
CA THR A 401 -34.65 -13.08 10.49
C THR A 401 -35.07 -13.75 9.18
N SER A 402 -34.50 -13.36 8.03
CA SER A 402 -34.74 -14.01 6.73
C SER A 402 -33.80 -15.18 6.42
N LEU A 403 -32.78 -15.42 7.25
CA LEU A 403 -31.80 -16.48 7.02
C LEU A 403 -32.48 -17.83 7.16
N SER A 404 -32.70 -18.50 6.03
CA SER A 404 -33.47 -19.75 5.97
C SER A 404 -32.58 -20.99 5.97
N LYS A 405 -31.33 -20.82 5.51
CA LYS A 405 -30.36 -21.88 5.33
C LYS A 405 -28.96 -21.42 5.68
N ILE A 406 -28.24 -22.27 6.42
CA ILE A 406 -26.80 -22.13 6.62
C ILE A 406 -26.10 -23.48 6.60
N VAL A 407 -24.93 -23.54 5.95
CA VAL A 407 -24.06 -24.71 5.93
C VAL A 407 -22.80 -24.35 6.70
N ILE A 408 -22.57 -25.03 7.83
CA ILE A 408 -21.34 -24.85 8.60
C ILE A 408 -20.27 -25.78 8.00
N PRO A 409 -19.09 -25.27 7.60
CA PRO A 409 -18.05 -26.09 7.01
C PRO A 409 -17.33 -26.95 8.05
N ASP A 410 -16.76 -28.08 7.61
CA ASP A 410 -16.05 -29.05 8.46
C ASP A 410 -14.80 -28.47 9.15
N SER A 411 -14.34 -27.28 8.71
CA SER A 411 -13.26 -26.53 9.34
C SER A 411 -13.66 -25.86 10.65
N VAL A 412 -14.95 -25.61 10.87
CA VAL A 412 -15.43 -24.92 12.08
C VAL A 412 -15.37 -25.87 13.27
N THR A 413 -14.74 -25.40 14.35
CA THR A 413 -14.57 -26.15 15.59
C THR A 413 -15.39 -25.59 16.75
N SER A 414 -15.73 -24.29 16.70
CA SER A 414 -16.48 -23.59 17.73
C SER A 414 -17.49 -22.59 17.16
N ILE A 415 -18.69 -22.57 17.73
CA ILE A 415 -19.76 -21.60 17.45
C ILE A 415 -20.12 -20.89 18.76
N GLY A 416 -20.08 -19.56 18.76
CA GLY A 416 -20.29 -18.71 19.94
C GLY A 416 -21.73 -18.73 20.46
N GLY A 417 -21.90 -18.19 21.67
CA GLY A 417 -23.24 -18.02 22.26
C GLY A 417 -24.10 -17.08 21.41
N SER A 418 -25.41 -17.33 21.37
CA SER A 418 -26.37 -16.55 20.57
C SER A 418 -26.04 -16.42 19.07
N ALA A 419 -25.13 -17.21 18.51
CA ALA A 419 -24.63 -17.03 17.14
C ALA A 419 -25.73 -16.95 16.07
N PHE A 420 -26.84 -17.66 16.25
CA PHE A 420 -28.02 -17.63 15.37
C PHE A 420 -29.30 -17.26 16.13
N ALA A 421 -29.19 -16.62 17.29
CA ALA A 421 -30.37 -16.22 18.06
C ALA A 421 -31.28 -15.31 17.21
N GLY A 422 -32.60 -15.50 17.24
CA GLY A 422 -33.56 -14.69 16.49
C GLY A 422 -33.64 -14.99 14.98
N CYS A 423 -32.89 -15.98 14.48
CA CYS A 423 -33.00 -16.47 13.09
C CYS A 423 -34.29 -17.27 12.87
N SER A 424 -35.44 -16.60 12.98
CA SER A 424 -36.77 -17.21 12.96
C SER A 424 -37.09 -17.98 11.68
N SER A 425 -36.50 -17.61 10.54
CA SER A 425 -36.66 -18.34 9.27
C SER A 425 -35.78 -19.59 9.13
N LEU A 426 -34.80 -19.78 10.02
CA LEU A 426 -33.78 -20.83 9.87
C LEU A 426 -34.39 -22.22 10.02
N GLY A 427 -34.50 -22.94 8.91
CA GLY A 427 -35.05 -24.30 8.85
C GLY A 427 -34.03 -25.34 8.38
N GLU A 428 -32.99 -24.93 7.65
CA GLU A 428 -31.94 -25.81 7.15
C GLU A 428 -30.58 -25.42 7.75
N VAL A 429 -30.12 -26.18 8.75
CA VAL A 429 -28.77 -26.04 9.30
C VAL A 429 -28.07 -27.40 9.34
N VAL A 430 -26.82 -27.44 8.90
CA VAL A 430 -25.95 -28.61 9.00
C VAL A 430 -24.81 -28.26 9.95
N ILE A 431 -24.73 -28.96 11.09
CA ILE A 431 -23.66 -28.80 12.08
C ILE A 431 -22.72 -30.02 11.98
N PRO A 432 -21.51 -29.88 11.40
CA PRO A 432 -20.60 -31.00 11.21
C PRO A 432 -20.03 -31.53 12.54
N GLU A 433 -19.53 -32.77 12.54
CA GLU A 433 -18.92 -33.42 13.72
C GLU A 433 -17.69 -32.67 14.26
N SER A 434 -17.03 -31.86 13.41
CA SER A 434 -15.91 -31.01 13.78
C SER A 434 -16.26 -29.97 14.86
N VAL A 435 -17.53 -29.56 14.96
CA VAL A 435 -17.99 -28.60 15.96
C VAL A 435 -18.01 -29.26 17.34
N THR A 436 -17.02 -28.94 18.16
CA THR A 436 -16.90 -29.51 19.51
C THR A 436 -17.45 -28.59 20.60
N SER A 437 -17.66 -27.32 20.27
CA SER A 437 -18.22 -26.31 21.17
C SER A 437 -19.32 -25.51 20.46
N LEU A 438 -20.48 -25.42 21.11
CA LEU A 438 -21.63 -24.64 20.64
C LEU A 438 -22.18 -23.86 21.84
N GLY A 439 -22.12 -22.54 21.78
CA GLY A 439 -22.43 -21.67 22.91
C GLY A 439 -23.91 -21.64 23.28
N ASN A 440 -24.19 -21.24 24.52
CA ASN A 440 -25.55 -21.11 25.03
C ASN A 440 -26.38 -20.15 24.15
N HIS A 441 -27.69 -20.41 24.06
CA HIS A 441 -28.65 -19.59 23.32
C HIS A 441 -28.37 -19.49 21.82
N ALA A 442 -27.44 -20.29 21.26
CA ALA A 442 -27.04 -20.21 19.85
C ALA A 442 -28.22 -20.31 18.87
N PHE A 443 -29.32 -20.96 19.26
CA PHE A 443 -30.54 -21.11 18.46
C PHE A 443 -31.80 -20.63 19.21
N TYR A 444 -31.64 -19.70 20.16
CA TYR A 444 -32.77 -19.05 20.81
C TYR A 444 -33.66 -18.36 19.76
N GLU A 445 -34.99 -18.51 19.84
CA GLU A 445 -35.95 -17.96 18.86
C GLU A 445 -35.75 -18.44 17.39
N CYS A 446 -35.08 -19.58 17.18
CA CYS A 446 -35.06 -20.29 15.90
C CYS A 446 -36.28 -21.21 15.76
N ASP A 447 -37.43 -20.62 15.44
CA ASP A 447 -38.73 -21.30 15.46
C ASP A 447 -38.89 -22.36 14.35
N ASN A 448 -38.31 -22.11 13.16
CA ASN A 448 -38.45 -22.99 11.99
C ASN A 448 -37.54 -24.22 11.98
N LEU A 449 -36.66 -24.39 12.98
CA LEU A 449 -35.77 -25.55 13.06
C LEU A 449 -36.58 -26.86 13.24
N PRO A 450 -36.33 -27.91 12.42
CA PRO A 450 -37.01 -29.19 12.52
C PRO A 450 -36.86 -29.84 13.89
N TYR A 451 -37.92 -30.49 14.39
CA TYR A 451 -37.92 -31.15 15.70
C TYR A 451 -36.78 -32.17 15.87
N ASN A 452 -36.54 -33.01 14.85
CA ASN A 452 -35.48 -34.03 14.91
C ASN A 452 -34.09 -33.40 15.05
N LEU A 453 -33.84 -32.29 14.35
CA LEU A 453 -32.59 -31.55 14.44
C LEU A 453 -32.42 -30.89 15.81
N LYS A 454 -33.50 -30.30 16.37
CA LYS A 454 -33.48 -29.79 17.74
C LYS A 454 -33.10 -30.90 18.74
N GLN A 455 -33.67 -32.10 18.62
CA GLN A 455 -33.34 -33.22 19.51
C GLN A 455 -31.89 -33.69 19.37
N GLU A 456 -31.37 -33.76 18.14
CA GLU A 456 -29.97 -34.09 17.87
C GLU A 456 -29.02 -33.10 18.55
N LEU A 457 -29.23 -31.80 18.33
CA LEU A 457 -28.40 -30.74 18.91
C LEU A 457 -28.48 -30.73 20.44
N ILE A 458 -29.67 -30.94 21.02
CA ILE A 458 -29.84 -31.08 22.47
C ILE A 458 -29.05 -32.27 23.01
N SER A 459 -29.10 -33.42 22.33
CA SER A 459 -28.34 -34.60 22.75
C SER A 459 -26.83 -34.40 22.68
N ARG A 460 -26.35 -33.56 21.77
CA ARG A 460 -24.92 -33.34 21.53
C ARG A 460 -24.34 -32.22 22.39
N PHE A 461 -25.09 -31.15 22.66
CA PHE A 461 -24.57 -29.93 23.27
C PHE A 461 -25.38 -29.39 24.46
N GLY A 462 -26.56 -29.92 24.74
CA GLY A 462 -27.43 -29.46 25.83
C GLY A 462 -28.64 -28.64 25.37
N TYR A 463 -29.56 -28.39 26.29
CA TYR A 463 -30.83 -27.70 26.00
C TYR A 463 -30.71 -26.17 26.08
N GLU A 464 -29.63 -25.68 26.68
CA GLU A 464 -29.26 -24.27 26.85
C GLU A 464 -29.17 -23.53 25.51
N LEU A 465 -28.95 -24.26 24.41
CA LEU A 465 -28.97 -23.74 23.04
C LEU A 465 -30.24 -22.97 22.66
N PHE A 466 -31.38 -23.36 23.24
CA PHE A 466 -32.71 -22.87 22.86
C PHE A 466 -33.37 -22.04 23.97
N LEU A 467 -32.73 -21.89 25.13
CA LEU A 467 -33.29 -21.15 26.26
C LEU A 467 -33.22 -19.64 26.03
N SER A 468 -34.10 -18.90 26.69
CA SER A 468 -33.98 -17.44 26.76
C SER A 468 -32.74 -17.04 27.57
N PRO A 469 -31.94 -16.07 27.10
CA PRO A 469 -30.83 -15.54 27.89
C PRO A 469 -31.31 -14.80 29.16
N TYR A 470 -32.61 -14.50 29.25
CA TYR A 470 -33.24 -13.83 30.39
C TYR A 470 -33.89 -14.80 31.39
N GLN A 471 -33.87 -16.11 31.15
CA GLN A 471 -34.28 -17.11 32.14
C GLN A 471 -33.12 -17.43 33.06
N LEU A 472 -33.12 -16.83 34.27
CA LEU A 472 -32.26 -17.27 35.37
C LEU A 472 -32.62 -18.73 35.75
N PRO A 473 -31.62 -19.59 36.07
CA PRO A 473 -31.92 -20.92 36.57
C PRO A 473 -32.64 -20.81 37.92
N PHE A 474 -33.79 -21.47 38.04
CA PHE A 474 -34.53 -21.64 39.29
C PHE A 474 -33.90 -22.71 40.18
#